data_AF-E1SUB4-F1
#
_entry.id   AF-E1SUB4-F1
#
_cell.length_a   1.000
_cell.length_b   1.000
_cell.length_c   1.000
_cell.angle_alpha   90.00
_cell.angle_beta   90.00
_cell.angle_gamma   90.00
#
_symmetry.space_group_name_H-M   'P 1'
#
loop_
_entity.id
_entity.type
_entity.pdbx_description
1 polymer ?
#
loop_
_entity_poly.entity_id
_entity_poly.type
_entity_poly.pdbx_seq_one_letter_code
_entity_poly.pdbx_strand_id
1 'polypeptide(L)'
;MAIAIVLFLVLVASVIFHFVGPWDLPPLASNWGDIDLTIGITLLVTGVVFLAVMLFTVLAIIKFRYRPGRQADYEPENKKLEAWLTGLSAVGIVAMLAPGLYVYSDVVSVPDEAVPVEAMAKQWGWAFRLPGDDGVLGKTNVRLVSADNPFGLDPVDPASQDDRLIQTPILHLELNQPVHAQLRSLDVLHNFYVPQFRTKMDAVPGIVSSFWFTPTVAGEFEILCAEYCGVGHFNMRGKVVVQPEAEYDLWLAQQPTFAEAQQALAKTSLSPLAREGEKLATEQGCMGCHGFAASPLGPSWAGIYGRQTRFTDGTELSADEAYLTESIRQPAARIVEGYANVMPPYDLSDQQIAALIAYMKEKGGAALMDPEPATPVPVSGAASSEPAAPALTGMELAQAKGCLACHSVDGSTLLGPSWAGLADSERTLVDGTTVLADTDYLRRAIIDPSAELVEGYPPVMPVVQLSDAEVEDLIQTIQALKE
;
A
#
# COMPACT_ATOMS: atom_id res chain seq x y z
N MET A 1 5.54 49.41 -21.59
CA MET A 1 6.52 49.55 -20.50
C MET A 1 6.19 48.64 -19.32
N ALA A 2 4.97 48.68 -18.78
CA ALA A 2 4.55 47.80 -17.68
C ALA A 2 4.87 46.31 -17.96
N ILE A 3 4.50 45.81 -19.14
CA ILE A 3 4.77 44.40 -19.53
C ILE A 3 6.27 44.05 -19.48
N ALA A 4 7.15 44.89 -20.02
CA ALA A 4 8.59 44.65 -20.00
C ALA A 4 9.16 44.62 -18.56
N ILE A 5 8.66 45.51 -17.70
CA ILE A 5 9.05 45.56 -16.29
C ILE A 5 8.57 44.29 -15.58
N VAL A 6 7.31 43.90 -15.75
CA VAL A 6 6.75 42.67 -15.15
C VAL A 6 7.53 41.44 -15.61
N LEU A 7 7.79 41.28 -16.90
CA LEU A 7 8.57 40.17 -17.43
C LEU A 7 9.99 40.13 -16.85
N PHE A 8 10.66 41.27 -16.74
CA PHE A 8 11.98 41.35 -16.14
C PHE A 8 11.96 40.99 -14.65
N LEU A 9 10.98 41.48 -13.90
CA LEU A 9 10.82 41.15 -12.48
C LEU A 9 10.53 39.66 -12.27
N VAL A 10 9.66 39.06 -13.09
CA VAL A 10 9.40 37.62 -13.06
C VAL A 10 10.67 36.84 -13.36
N LEU A 11 11.43 37.23 -14.40
CA LEU A 11 12.70 36.59 -14.73
C LEU A 11 13.69 36.62 -13.55
N VAL A 12 13.87 37.80 -12.93
CA VAL A 12 14.74 37.95 -11.75
C VAL A 12 14.23 37.10 -10.58
N ALA A 13 12.93 37.11 -10.32
CA ALA A 13 12.33 36.30 -9.27
C ALA A 13 12.52 34.79 -9.53
N SER A 14 12.37 34.32 -10.76
CA SER A 14 12.60 32.92 -11.14
C SER A 14 14.05 32.49 -10.92
N VAL A 15 15.02 33.34 -11.28
CA VAL A 15 16.45 33.05 -11.05
C VAL A 15 16.75 33.01 -9.55
N ILE A 16 16.27 33.98 -8.77
CA ILE A 16 16.44 33.98 -7.32
C ILE A 16 15.80 32.73 -6.71
N PHE A 17 14.57 32.40 -7.11
CA PHE A 17 13.85 31.23 -6.63
C PHE A 17 14.59 29.93 -6.94
N HIS A 18 15.24 29.82 -8.09
CA HIS A 18 16.02 28.63 -8.42
C HIS A 18 17.19 28.38 -7.44
N PHE A 19 17.93 29.43 -7.07
CA PHE A 19 19.10 29.30 -6.19
C PHE A 19 18.78 29.30 -4.69
N VAL A 20 17.60 29.81 -4.31
CA VAL A 20 17.19 29.93 -2.89
C VAL A 20 16.11 28.91 -2.53
N GLY A 21 15.37 28.39 -3.50
CA GLY A 21 14.28 27.46 -3.31
C GLY A 21 14.78 26.05 -2.92
N PRO A 22 13.97 25.27 -2.18
CA PRO A 22 14.36 23.95 -1.67
C PRO A 22 14.23 22.82 -2.70
N TRP A 23 14.28 23.13 -4.01
CA TRP A 23 13.95 22.19 -5.09
C TRP A 23 15.19 21.48 -5.63
N ASP A 24 16.00 20.93 -4.72
CA ASP A 24 17.19 20.15 -5.05
C ASP A 24 16.83 18.68 -5.28
N LEU A 25 17.64 18.02 -6.10
CA LEU A 25 17.57 16.56 -6.21
C LEU A 25 17.93 15.95 -4.85
N PRO A 26 17.28 14.84 -4.46
CA PRO A 26 17.68 14.14 -3.24
C PRO A 26 19.13 13.66 -3.39
N PRO A 27 19.93 13.63 -2.31
CA PRO A 27 21.34 13.23 -2.38
C PRO A 27 21.52 11.91 -3.12
N LEU A 28 22.51 11.86 -4.01
CA LEU A 28 22.84 10.65 -4.77
C LEU A 28 23.31 9.55 -3.82
N ALA A 29 22.77 8.35 -3.99
CA ALA A 29 23.12 7.15 -3.24
C ALA A 29 23.49 5.96 -4.14
N SER A 30 23.86 6.24 -5.40
CA SER A 30 24.31 5.24 -6.36
C SER A 30 25.51 5.71 -7.19
N ASN A 31 26.00 4.85 -8.08
CA ASN A 31 27.07 5.14 -9.04
C ASN A 31 26.69 6.18 -10.12
N TRP A 32 25.43 6.63 -10.20
CA TRP A 32 24.91 7.42 -11.31
C TRP A 32 25.18 8.93 -11.21
N GLY A 33 26.37 9.32 -10.76
CA GLY A 33 26.79 10.72 -10.68
C GLY A 33 26.82 11.44 -12.04
N ASP A 34 27.07 10.70 -13.12
CA ASP A 34 27.06 11.25 -14.47
C ASP A 34 25.67 11.68 -14.94
N ILE A 35 24.60 11.10 -14.38
CA ILE A 35 23.21 11.55 -14.62
C ILE A 35 23.03 12.94 -13.99
N ASP A 36 23.46 13.13 -12.75
CA ASP A 36 23.37 14.43 -12.06
C ASP A 36 24.21 15.50 -12.78
N LEU A 37 25.41 15.13 -13.25
CA LEU A 37 26.24 16.01 -14.08
C LEU A 37 25.53 16.41 -15.38
N THR A 38 24.91 15.44 -16.07
CA THR A 38 24.18 15.69 -17.33
C THR A 38 22.97 16.60 -17.11
N ILE A 39 22.21 16.37 -16.03
CA ILE A 39 21.11 17.25 -15.62
C ILE A 39 21.63 18.66 -15.33
N GLY A 40 22.73 18.79 -14.58
CA GLY A 40 23.35 20.07 -14.26
C GLY A 40 23.82 20.84 -15.51
N ILE A 41 24.45 20.16 -16.47
CA ILE A 41 24.85 20.76 -17.76
C ILE A 41 23.63 21.23 -18.53
N THR A 42 22.58 20.40 -18.62
CA THR A 42 21.34 20.74 -19.33
C THR A 42 20.68 21.96 -18.70
N LEU A 43 20.57 21.99 -17.37
CA LEU A 43 20.00 23.11 -16.64
C LEU A 43 20.80 24.41 -16.84
N LEU A 44 22.13 24.33 -16.78
CA LEU A 44 23.01 25.49 -17.03
C LEU A 44 22.84 26.03 -18.44
N VAL A 45 22.92 25.17 -19.46
CA VAL A 45 22.84 25.57 -20.87
C VAL A 45 21.45 26.14 -21.19
N THR A 46 20.39 25.43 -20.83
CA THR A 46 19.01 25.88 -21.07
C THR A 46 18.69 27.13 -20.27
N GLY A 47 19.19 27.26 -19.04
CA GLY A 47 19.06 28.45 -18.21
C GLY A 47 19.73 29.69 -18.84
N VAL A 48 20.95 29.56 -19.36
CA VAL A 48 21.63 30.66 -20.08
C VAL A 48 20.86 31.07 -21.32
N VAL A 49 20.39 30.11 -22.13
CA VAL A 49 19.60 30.39 -23.34
C VAL A 49 18.27 31.04 -22.98
N PHE A 50 17.58 30.54 -21.95
CA PHE A 50 16.34 31.11 -21.43
C PHE A 50 16.54 32.58 -21.01
N LEU A 51 17.59 32.89 -20.23
CA LEU A 51 17.92 34.25 -19.84
C LEU A 51 18.19 35.14 -21.05
N ALA A 52 18.98 34.66 -22.02
CA ALA A 52 19.29 35.42 -23.22
C ALA A 52 18.03 35.76 -24.04
N VAL A 53 17.15 34.78 -24.26
CA VAL A 53 15.89 34.97 -25.01
C VAL A 53 14.92 35.89 -24.26
N MET A 54 14.79 35.73 -22.94
CA MET A 54 13.91 36.57 -22.14
C MET A 54 14.41 38.01 -22.05
N LEU A 55 15.71 38.23 -21.84
CA LEU A 55 16.30 39.57 -21.85
C LEU A 55 16.20 40.21 -23.24
N PHE A 56 16.46 39.45 -24.31
CA PHE A 56 16.25 39.93 -25.67
C PHE A 56 14.81 40.36 -25.91
N THR A 57 13.83 39.59 -25.42
CA THR A 57 12.40 39.91 -25.53
C THR A 57 12.06 41.19 -24.76
N VAL A 58 12.55 41.35 -23.53
CA VAL A 58 12.41 42.59 -22.75
C VAL A 58 13.02 43.78 -23.49
N LEU A 59 14.23 43.62 -24.02
CA LEU A 59 14.91 44.65 -24.82
C LEU A 59 14.12 45.00 -26.08
N ALA A 60 13.56 44.02 -26.79
CA ALA A 60 12.75 44.23 -27.96
C ALA A 60 11.48 45.03 -27.63
N ILE A 61 10.77 44.67 -26.56
CA ILE A 61 9.58 45.41 -26.11
C ILE A 61 9.93 46.86 -25.75
N ILE A 62 11.08 47.12 -25.12
CA ILE A 62 11.51 48.47 -24.75
C ILE A 62 11.93 49.28 -25.99
N LYS A 63 12.79 48.71 -26.83
CA LYS A 63 13.41 49.37 -27.99
C LYS A 63 12.43 49.62 -29.13
N PHE A 64 11.54 48.66 -29.38
CA PHE A 64 10.55 48.69 -30.47
C PHE A 64 9.14 49.05 -29.98
N ARG A 65 9.00 49.58 -28.75
CA ARG A 65 7.71 50.11 -28.28
C ARG A 65 7.15 51.14 -29.26
N TYR A 66 5.84 51.12 -29.43
CA TYR A 66 5.13 52.11 -30.24
C TYR A 66 5.47 53.54 -29.81
N ARG A 67 5.75 54.40 -30.79
CA ARG A 67 5.91 55.84 -30.62
C ARG A 67 5.19 56.54 -31.76
N PRO A 68 4.39 57.60 -31.49
CA PRO A 68 3.75 58.37 -32.54
C PRO A 68 4.77 58.86 -33.57
N GLY A 69 4.46 58.70 -34.87
CA GLY A 69 5.33 59.12 -35.96
C GLY A 69 6.53 58.19 -36.27
N ARG A 70 6.70 57.08 -35.55
CA ARG A 70 7.71 56.06 -35.87
C ARG A 70 7.09 54.95 -36.71
N GLN A 71 7.58 54.77 -37.94
CA GLN A 71 7.21 53.66 -38.81
C GLN A 71 8.13 52.45 -38.52
N ALA A 72 7.59 51.23 -38.62
CA ALA A 72 8.36 50.01 -38.50
C ALA A 72 9.09 49.71 -39.82
N ASP A 73 10.33 49.25 -39.73
CA ASP A 73 11.09 48.79 -40.88
C ASP A 73 10.53 47.43 -41.36
N TYR A 74 10.38 47.26 -42.67
CA TYR A 74 9.90 46.02 -43.29
C TYR A 74 11.09 45.18 -43.73
N GLU A 75 11.51 44.24 -42.88
CA GLU A 75 12.57 43.26 -43.17
C GLU A 75 12.05 41.86 -42.79
N PRO A 76 11.40 41.13 -43.72
CA PRO A 76 10.73 39.87 -43.42
C PRO A 76 11.69 38.67 -43.33
N GLU A 77 12.90 38.76 -43.90
CA GLU A 77 13.88 37.68 -43.94
C GLU A 77 15.30 38.19 -43.76
N ASN A 78 16.16 37.36 -43.14
CA ASN A 78 17.58 37.62 -43.03
C ASN A 78 18.35 36.30 -43.09
N LYS A 79 18.65 35.84 -44.31
CA LYS A 79 19.27 34.54 -44.58
C LYS A 79 20.57 34.31 -43.81
N LYS A 80 21.36 35.35 -43.57
CA LYS A 80 22.62 35.24 -42.82
C LYS A 80 22.35 34.96 -41.34
N LEU A 81 21.39 35.67 -40.74
CA LEU A 81 20.97 35.45 -39.36
C LEU A 81 20.34 34.07 -39.20
N GLU A 82 19.43 33.69 -40.11
CA GLU A 82 18.77 32.39 -40.12
C GLU A 82 19.79 31.24 -40.21
N ALA A 83 20.75 31.31 -41.12
CA ALA A 83 21.78 30.30 -41.28
C ALA A 83 22.66 30.16 -40.03
N TRP A 84 23.09 31.28 -39.44
CA TRP A 84 23.95 31.25 -38.26
C TRP A 84 23.19 30.76 -37.02
N LEU A 85 21.95 31.20 -36.78
CA LEU A 85 21.13 30.73 -35.66
C LEU A 85 20.81 29.24 -35.78
N THR A 86 20.49 28.78 -36.99
CA THR A 86 20.23 27.35 -37.25
C THR A 86 21.48 26.51 -36.99
N GLY A 87 22.64 26.94 -37.52
CA GLY A 87 23.91 26.25 -37.29
C GLY A 87 24.32 26.24 -35.82
N LEU A 88 24.20 27.37 -35.13
CA LEU A 88 24.49 27.47 -33.70
C LEU A 88 23.58 26.55 -32.87
N SER A 89 22.28 26.54 -33.17
CA SER A 89 21.31 25.69 -32.46
C SER A 89 21.59 24.20 -32.71
N ALA A 90 21.90 23.82 -33.95
CA ALA A 90 22.27 22.44 -34.27
C ALA A 90 23.54 21.99 -33.53
N VAL A 91 24.58 22.82 -33.51
CA VAL A 91 25.81 22.54 -32.74
C VAL A 91 25.51 22.44 -31.24
N GLY A 92 24.69 23.36 -30.71
CA GLY A 92 24.28 23.33 -29.31
C GLY A 92 23.55 22.04 -28.92
N ILE A 93 22.60 21.59 -29.75
CA ILE A 93 21.87 20.33 -29.54
C ILE A 93 22.83 19.14 -29.58
N VAL A 94 23.73 19.08 -30.57
CA VAL A 94 24.71 17.99 -30.66
C VAL A 94 25.62 17.96 -29.44
N ALA A 95 26.12 19.12 -29.00
CA ALA A 95 26.95 19.23 -27.81
C ALA A 95 26.22 18.80 -26.52
N MET A 96 24.91 19.03 -26.45
CA MET A 96 24.08 18.65 -25.29
C MET A 96 23.70 17.15 -25.30
N LEU A 97 23.48 16.56 -26.48
CA LEU A 97 23.08 15.15 -26.61
C LEU A 97 24.25 14.16 -26.55
N ALA A 98 25.43 14.55 -27.04
CA ALA A 98 26.58 13.65 -27.12
C ALA A 98 27.01 13.04 -25.76
N PRO A 99 27.09 13.81 -24.65
CA PRO A 99 27.36 13.24 -23.33
C PRO A 99 26.28 12.26 -22.87
N GLY A 100 25.01 12.55 -23.15
CA GLY A 100 23.89 11.67 -22.79
C GLY A 100 23.95 10.31 -23.48
N LEU A 101 24.47 10.23 -24.71
CA LEU A 101 24.68 8.95 -25.40
C LEU A 101 25.76 8.09 -24.73
N TYR A 102 26.82 8.71 -24.18
CA TYR A 102 27.85 8.00 -23.42
C TYR A 102 27.27 7.42 -22.13
N VAL A 103 26.56 8.25 -21.34
CA VAL A 103 25.89 7.80 -20.11
C VAL A 103 24.87 6.69 -20.40
N TYR A 104 24.10 6.83 -21.49
CA TYR A 104 23.14 5.80 -21.88
C TYR A 104 23.82 4.45 -22.21
N SER A 105 24.98 4.48 -22.86
CA SER A 105 25.77 3.27 -23.12
C SER A 105 26.14 2.54 -21.84
N ASP A 106 26.52 3.26 -20.79
CA ASP A 106 26.85 2.69 -19.49
C ASP A 106 25.59 2.15 -18.79
N VAL A 107 24.49 2.89 -18.83
CA VAL A 107 23.19 2.47 -18.23
C VAL A 107 22.68 1.16 -18.82
N VAL A 108 22.88 0.89 -20.12
CA VAL A 108 22.44 -0.36 -20.76
C VAL A 108 23.46 -1.50 -20.67
N SER A 109 24.68 -1.24 -20.18
CA SER A 109 25.75 -2.23 -20.06
C SER A 109 25.87 -2.70 -18.62
N VAL A 110 25.21 -3.81 -18.29
CA VAL A 110 25.24 -4.40 -16.94
C VAL A 110 26.63 -4.96 -16.63
N PRO A 111 27.26 -4.62 -15.47
CA PRO A 111 28.53 -5.20 -15.05
C PRO A 111 28.42 -6.72 -14.83
N ASP A 112 29.49 -7.47 -15.14
CA ASP A 112 29.50 -8.94 -15.00
C ASP A 112 29.40 -9.39 -13.54
N GLU A 113 29.89 -8.58 -12.60
CA GLU A 113 29.83 -8.80 -11.16
C GLU A 113 28.48 -8.43 -10.51
N ALA A 114 27.51 -7.96 -11.29
CA ALA A 114 26.23 -7.51 -10.76
C ALA A 114 25.38 -8.70 -10.29
N VAL A 115 24.97 -8.65 -9.01
CA VAL A 115 24.13 -9.69 -8.41
C VAL A 115 22.70 -9.53 -8.94
N PRO A 116 22.08 -10.59 -9.49
CA PRO A 116 20.71 -10.50 -9.96
C PRO A 116 19.74 -10.38 -8.78
N VAL A 117 18.82 -9.42 -8.85
CA VAL A 117 17.73 -9.26 -7.87
C VAL A 117 16.44 -9.10 -8.64
N GLU A 118 15.45 -9.97 -8.42
CA GLU A 118 14.14 -9.84 -9.04
C GLU A 118 13.20 -9.07 -8.11
N ALA A 119 12.58 -8.00 -8.63
CA ALA A 119 11.45 -7.34 -8.01
C ALA A 119 10.16 -7.71 -8.76
N MET A 120 9.22 -8.29 -8.02
CA MET A 120 7.88 -8.64 -8.49
C MET A 120 6.89 -7.56 -8.06
N ALA A 121 6.27 -6.91 -9.03
CA ALA A 121 5.22 -5.92 -8.83
C ALA A 121 3.84 -6.56 -8.91
N LYS A 122 2.92 -6.08 -8.06
CA LYS A 122 1.48 -6.34 -8.12
C LYS A 122 0.71 -5.13 -7.59
N GLN A 123 -0.58 -5.03 -7.88
CA GLN A 123 -1.50 -4.10 -7.23
C GLN A 123 -1.73 -4.52 -5.77
N TRP A 124 -1.34 -3.75 -4.74
CA TRP A 124 -0.36 -2.66 -4.74
C TRP A 124 0.75 -3.02 -3.74
N GLY A 125 1.84 -3.57 -4.24
CA GLY A 125 2.96 -3.97 -3.41
C GLY A 125 4.12 -4.61 -4.18
N TRP A 126 5.21 -4.77 -3.47
CA TRP A 126 6.47 -5.30 -3.97
C TRP A 126 6.82 -6.58 -3.21
N ALA A 127 7.36 -7.56 -3.92
CA ALA A 127 8.03 -8.71 -3.35
C ALA A 127 9.36 -8.91 -4.09
N PHE A 128 10.34 -9.52 -3.44
CA PHE A 128 11.68 -9.67 -4.00
C PHE A 128 12.15 -11.12 -3.96
N ARG A 129 13.02 -11.45 -4.91
CA ARG A 129 13.70 -12.74 -4.98
C ARG A 129 15.18 -12.49 -5.24
N LEU A 130 16.02 -13.11 -4.43
CA LEU A 130 17.47 -13.06 -4.52
C LEU A 130 18.02 -14.47 -4.78
N PRO A 131 19.14 -14.61 -5.50
CA PRO A 131 19.75 -15.90 -5.75
C PRO A 131 20.25 -16.53 -4.44
N GLY A 132 20.40 -17.84 -4.45
CA GLY A 132 21.05 -18.58 -3.37
C GLY A 132 22.58 -18.61 -3.52
N ASP A 133 23.16 -19.71 -3.06
CA ASP A 133 24.63 -19.90 -3.05
C ASP A 133 25.19 -20.08 -4.47
N ASP A 134 24.35 -20.44 -5.44
CA ASP A 134 24.75 -20.61 -6.84
C ASP A 134 24.86 -19.27 -7.61
N GLY A 135 24.36 -18.17 -7.04
CA GLY A 135 24.36 -16.83 -7.64
C GLY A 135 23.42 -16.68 -8.84
N VAL A 136 22.54 -17.64 -9.11
CA VAL A 136 21.67 -17.68 -10.28
C VAL A 136 20.21 -17.68 -9.86
N LEU A 137 19.40 -16.78 -10.43
CA LEU A 137 17.95 -16.84 -10.24
C LEU A 137 17.35 -18.02 -11.01
N GLY A 138 16.59 -18.84 -10.31
CA GLY A 138 15.89 -19.99 -10.88
C GLY A 138 14.88 -19.65 -11.98
N LYS A 139 14.55 -20.65 -12.80
CA LYS A 139 13.57 -20.51 -13.88
C LYS A 139 12.17 -20.25 -13.33
N THR A 140 11.41 -19.44 -14.08
CA THR A 140 10.04 -19.10 -13.73
C THR A 140 9.07 -19.35 -14.88
N ASN A 141 7.81 -19.59 -14.54
CA ASN A 141 6.71 -19.75 -15.49
C ASN A 141 5.43 -19.15 -14.91
N VAL A 142 4.75 -18.32 -15.71
CA VAL A 142 3.49 -17.67 -15.31
C VAL A 142 2.42 -18.68 -14.89
N ARG A 143 2.41 -19.89 -15.46
CA ARG A 143 1.47 -20.96 -15.08
C ARG A 143 1.69 -21.54 -13.69
N LEU A 144 2.87 -21.33 -13.12
CA LEU A 144 3.23 -21.77 -11.78
C LEU A 144 2.95 -20.71 -10.72
N VAL A 145 2.57 -19.49 -11.13
CA VAL A 145 2.19 -18.42 -10.21
C VAL A 145 0.92 -18.83 -9.48
N SER A 146 1.00 -18.85 -8.15
CA SER A 146 -0.10 -19.16 -7.24
C SER A 146 0.15 -18.49 -5.88
N ALA A 147 -0.79 -18.55 -4.94
CA ALA A 147 -0.55 -18.06 -3.58
C ALA A 147 0.68 -18.70 -2.91
N ASP A 148 0.90 -19.99 -3.17
CA ASP A 148 2.01 -20.77 -2.61
C ASP A 148 3.33 -20.62 -3.39
N ASN A 149 3.27 -20.03 -4.58
CA ASN A 149 4.41 -19.79 -5.45
C ASN A 149 4.23 -18.45 -6.18
N PRO A 150 4.33 -17.31 -5.47
CA PRO A 150 4.00 -16.00 -6.02
C PRO A 150 4.96 -15.55 -7.13
N PHE A 151 6.18 -16.10 -7.18
CA PHE A 151 7.18 -15.81 -8.22
C PHE A 151 7.04 -16.71 -9.45
N GLY A 152 6.27 -17.79 -9.35
CA GLY A 152 6.11 -18.81 -10.39
C GLY A 152 7.38 -19.62 -10.63
N LEU A 153 8.14 -19.90 -9.56
CA LEU A 153 9.37 -20.69 -9.60
C LEU A 153 9.13 -22.12 -10.07
N ASP A 154 10.04 -22.64 -10.88
CA ASP A 154 10.01 -24.04 -11.33
C ASP A 154 10.54 -24.97 -10.22
N PRO A 155 9.71 -25.84 -9.61
CA PRO A 155 10.12 -26.72 -8.52
C PRO A 155 11.05 -27.85 -8.93
N VAL A 156 11.22 -28.13 -10.22
CA VAL A 156 12.21 -29.12 -10.67
C VAL A 156 13.53 -28.50 -11.10
N ASP A 157 13.62 -27.17 -11.18
CA ASP A 157 14.85 -26.46 -11.51
C ASP A 157 15.75 -26.37 -10.27
N PRO A 158 17.00 -26.84 -10.33
CA PRO A 158 17.90 -26.81 -9.16
C PRO A 158 18.20 -25.40 -8.66
N ALA A 159 18.40 -24.43 -9.57
CA ALA A 159 18.67 -23.02 -9.23
C ALA A 159 17.46 -22.32 -8.59
N SER A 160 16.24 -22.85 -8.78
CA SER A 160 15.08 -22.33 -8.06
C SER A 160 15.06 -22.74 -6.59
N GLN A 161 15.80 -23.77 -6.18
CA GLN A 161 15.64 -24.37 -4.85
C GLN A 161 16.22 -23.51 -3.74
N ASP A 162 17.34 -22.84 -4.01
CA ASP A 162 18.08 -22.00 -3.08
C ASP A 162 17.75 -20.50 -3.21
N ASP A 163 16.96 -20.11 -4.21
CA ASP A 163 16.38 -18.76 -4.32
C ASP A 163 15.74 -18.32 -3.00
N ARG A 164 16.14 -17.15 -2.51
CA ARG A 164 15.67 -16.53 -1.27
C ARG A 164 14.43 -15.68 -1.56
N LEU A 165 13.34 -15.93 -0.83
CA LEU A 165 12.06 -15.28 -1.05
C LEU A 165 11.75 -14.21 -0.01
N ILE A 166 11.56 -12.98 -0.47
CA ILE A 166 11.28 -11.82 0.37
C ILE A 166 9.87 -11.36 0.02
N GLN A 167 8.89 -11.76 0.84
CA GLN A 167 7.49 -11.42 0.61
C GLN A 167 7.09 -10.06 1.22
N THR A 168 8.00 -9.43 1.96
CA THR A 168 7.82 -8.08 2.48
C THR A 168 8.20 -7.03 1.42
N PRO A 169 7.61 -5.82 1.46
CA PRO A 169 7.98 -4.73 0.55
C PRO A 169 9.30 -4.03 0.96
N ILE A 170 10.22 -4.76 1.59
CA ILE A 170 11.51 -4.28 2.07
C ILE A 170 12.61 -5.14 1.45
N LEU A 171 13.40 -4.54 0.56
CA LEU A 171 14.55 -5.14 -0.08
C LEU A 171 15.82 -4.71 0.66
N HIS A 172 16.65 -5.63 1.12
CA HIS A 172 17.98 -5.29 1.62
C HIS A 172 19.01 -5.50 0.51
N LEU A 173 20.00 -4.60 0.44
CA LEU A 173 21.10 -4.65 -0.51
C LEU A 173 22.42 -4.41 0.21
N GLU A 174 23.48 -5.02 -0.30
CA GLU A 174 24.83 -4.80 0.17
C GLU A 174 25.41 -3.48 -0.36
N LEU A 175 26.07 -2.73 0.52
CA LEU A 175 26.75 -1.49 0.19
C LEU A 175 27.93 -1.73 -0.79
N ASN A 176 27.98 -0.94 -1.87
CA ASN A 176 28.99 -1.00 -2.94
C ASN A 176 28.96 -2.24 -3.83
N GLN A 177 27.97 -3.11 -3.70
CA GLN A 177 27.79 -4.27 -4.57
C GLN A 177 26.92 -3.90 -5.78
N PRO A 178 27.37 -4.04 -7.03
CA PRO A 178 26.53 -3.85 -8.20
C PRO A 178 25.32 -4.81 -8.19
N VAL A 179 24.15 -4.29 -8.54
CA VAL A 179 22.87 -5.00 -8.57
C VAL A 179 22.29 -4.96 -9.97
N HIS A 180 21.94 -6.12 -10.50
CA HIS A 180 21.15 -6.27 -11.72
C HIS A 180 19.69 -6.47 -11.34
N ALA A 181 18.94 -5.36 -11.28
CA ALA A 181 17.55 -5.36 -10.89
C ALA A 181 16.67 -5.81 -12.08
N GLN A 182 16.12 -7.02 -11.97
CA GLN A 182 15.18 -7.60 -12.92
C GLN A 182 13.75 -7.37 -12.43
N LEU A 183 12.86 -6.92 -13.30
CA LEU A 183 11.51 -6.52 -12.93
C LEU A 183 10.47 -7.35 -13.67
N ARG A 184 9.46 -7.80 -12.94
CA ARG A 184 8.28 -8.47 -13.47
C ARG A 184 7.01 -7.91 -12.84
N SER A 185 5.90 -8.02 -13.56
CA SER A 185 4.59 -7.67 -13.06
C SER A 185 3.63 -8.86 -13.19
N LEU A 186 2.80 -9.05 -12.15
CA LEU A 186 1.72 -10.05 -12.14
C LEU A 186 0.44 -9.56 -12.81
N ASP A 187 0.27 -8.25 -13.00
CA ASP A 187 -0.99 -7.65 -13.42
C ASP A 187 -0.84 -6.54 -14.47
N VAL A 188 -0.58 -5.30 -14.06
CA VAL A 188 -0.53 -4.10 -14.91
C VAL A 188 0.89 -3.53 -14.99
N LEU A 189 1.08 -2.44 -15.73
CA LEU A 189 2.35 -1.72 -15.72
C LEU A 189 2.61 -1.12 -14.34
N HIS A 190 3.84 -1.26 -13.87
CA HIS A 190 4.38 -0.53 -12.71
C HIS A 190 5.74 0.03 -13.10
N ASN A 191 6.36 0.82 -12.23
CA ASN A 191 7.75 1.26 -12.42
C ASN A 191 8.46 1.25 -11.07
N PHE A 192 9.57 0.55 -11.00
CA PHE A 192 10.40 0.51 -9.80
C PHE A 192 11.31 1.73 -9.80
N TYR A 193 11.11 2.63 -8.82
CA TYR A 193 11.92 3.84 -8.72
C TYR A 193 12.36 4.14 -7.29
N VAL A 194 13.67 4.26 -7.11
CA VAL A 194 14.29 4.85 -5.90
C VAL A 194 14.97 6.15 -6.34
N PRO A 195 14.45 7.34 -5.98
CA PRO A 195 14.95 8.61 -6.49
C PRO A 195 16.45 8.84 -6.32
N GLN A 196 17.01 8.43 -5.20
CA GLN A 196 18.43 8.55 -4.85
C GLN A 196 19.33 7.68 -5.73
N PHE A 197 18.77 6.66 -6.39
CA PHE A 197 19.52 5.78 -7.29
C PHE A 197 19.51 6.25 -8.75
N ARG A 198 18.70 7.26 -9.11
CA ARG A 198 18.59 7.90 -10.45
C ARG A 198 18.12 7.02 -11.61
N THR A 199 18.17 5.71 -11.47
CA THR A 199 17.61 4.77 -12.44
C THR A 199 16.23 4.33 -12.03
N LYS A 200 15.41 4.05 -13.04
CA LYS A 200 14.06 3.53 -12.90
C LYS A 200 13.74 2.69 -14.13
N MET A 201 12.91 1.68 -13.98
CA MET A 201 12.50 0.84 -15.11
C MET A 201 11.07 0.36 -14.89
N ASP A 202 10.32 0.24 -15.98
CA ASP A 202 8.95 -0.25 -15.93
C ASP A 202 8.96 -1.77 -15.68
N ALA A 203 8.15 -2.25 -14.74
CA ALA A 203 7.82 -3.66 -14.62
C ALA A 203 6.63 -3.95 -15.55
N VAL A 204 6.90 -4.69 -16.62
CA VAL A 204 5.94 -4.88 -17.72
C VAL A 204 5.38 -6.31 -17.70
N PRO A 205 4.05 -6.51 -17.65
CA PRO A 205 3.46 -7.84 -17.71
C PRO A 205 3.93 -8.62 -18.95
N GLY A 206 4.43 -9.84 -18.71
CA GLY A 206 4.83 -10.76 -19.78
C GLY A 206 6.26 -10.63 -20.29
N ILE A 207 7.05 -9.65 -19.82
CA ILE A 207 8.50 -9.56 -20.11
C ILE A 207 9.28 -9.34 -18.82
N VAL A 208 10.57 -9.68 -18.85
CA VAL A 208 11.53 -9.33 -17.79
C VAL A 208 12.29 -8.10 -18.26
N SER A 209 11.95 -6.94 -17.73
CA SER A 209 12.73 -5.72 -17.91
C SER A 209 13.85 -5.68 -16.88
N SER A 210 14.91 -4.91 -17.11
CA SER A 210 15.98 -4.78 -16.13
C SER A 210 16.74 -3.48 -16.24
N PHE A 211 17.39 -3.10 -15.16
CA PHE A 211 18.35 -2.03 -15.09
C PHE A 211 19.40 -2.38 -14.04
N TRP A 212 20.44 -1.57 -13.90
CA TRP A 212 21.47 -1.81 -12.91
C TRP A 212 21.86 -0.54 -12.16
N PHE A 213 22.40 -0.73 -10.96
CA PHE A 213 23.00 0.32 -10.14
C PHE A 213 23.89 -0.31 -9.08
N THR A 214 24.80 0.48 -8.52
CA THR A 214 25.57 0.14 -7.33
C THR A 214 25.15 1.11 -6.23
N PRO A 215 24.55 0.66 -5.11
CA PRO A 215 24.24 1.54 -4.00
C PRO A 215 25.54 1.94 -3.28
N THR A 216 25.76 3.23 -3.07
CA THR A 216 27.03 3.78 -2.55
C THR A 216 26.92 4.41 -1.17
N VAL A 217 25.70 4.50 -0.62
CA VAL A 217 25.42 5.09 0.69
C VAL A 217 24.51 4.14 1.47
N ALA A 218 24.92 3.78 2.69
CA ALA A 218 24.11 2.99 3.59
C ALA A 218 22.92 3.80 4.14
N GLY A 219 21.77 3.16 4.32
CA GLY A 219 20.55 3.81 4.80
C GLY A 219 19.28 3.18 4.25
N GLU A 220 18.14 3.78 4.62
CA GLU A 220 16.83 3.41 4.10
C GLU A 220 16.39 4.37 2.99
N PHE A 221 15.93 3.82 1.88
CA PHE A 221 15.43 4.56 0.73
C PHE A 221 14.04 4.07 0.35
N GLU A 222 13.14 4.98 0.01
CA GLU A 222 11.78 4.61 -0.37
C GLU A 222 11.72 4.15 -1.84
N ILE A 223 10.99 3.06 -2.07
CA ILE A 223 10.58 2.60 -3.40
C ILE A 223 9.25 3.24 -3.74
N LEU A 224 9.19 3.90 -4.88
CA LEU A 224 7.99 4.50 -5.45
C LEU A 224 7.56 3.71 -6.69
N CYS A 225 6.25 3.49 -6.83
CA CYS A 225 5.67 3.15 -8.12
C CYS A 225 5.59 4.40 -8.99
N ALA A 226 6.35 4.46 -10.08
CA ALA A 226 6.42 5.63 -10.97
C ALA A 226 5.68 5.45 -12.32
N GLU A 227 4.72 4.52 -12.36
CA GLU A 227 3.81 4.28 -13.49
C GLU A 227 2.39 4.04 -12.94
N TYR A 228 1.38 4.66 -13.52
CA TYR A 228 0.04 4.66 -12.94
C TYR A 228 -0.59 3.26 -12.99
N CYS A 229 -0.75 2.64 -11.82
CA CYS A 229 -1.18 1.25 -11.68
C CYS A 229 -2.55 1.08 -11.00
N GLY A 230 -3.39 2.11 -10.98
CA GLY A 230 -4.76 2.07 -10.43
C GLY A 230 -4.94 2.83 -9.11
N VAL A 231 -6.06 2.56 -8.41
CA VAL A 231 -6.52 3.40 -7.29
C VAL A 231 -5.55 3.47 -6.10
N GLY A 232 -4.80 2.40 -5.83
CA GLY A 232 -3.78 2.36 -4.78
C GLY A 232 -2.38 2.80 -5.23
N HIS A 233 -2.22 3.36 -6.44
CA HIS A 233 -0.92 3.73 -7.01
C HIS A 233 -0.06 4.59 -6.06
N PHE A 234 -0.64 5.62 -5.44
CA PHE A 234 0.08 6.52 -4.53
C PHE A 234 0.59 5.83 -3.25
N ASN A 235 -0.02 4.69 -2.89
CA ASN A 235 0.29 3.91 -1.69
C ASN A 235 1.16 2.67 -2.00
N MET A 236 1.48 2.42 -3.27
CA MET A 236 2.35 1.31 -3.69
C MET A 236 3.82 1.64 -3.38
N ARG A 237 4.14 1.63 -2.10
CA ARG A 237 5.45 1.98 -1.56
C ARG A 237 6.19 0.73 -1.08
N GLY A 238 7.50 0.84 -1.00
CA GLY A 238 8.38 -0.15 -0.40
C GLY A 238 9.63 0.54 0.13
N LYS A 239 10.60 -0.25 0.59
CA LYS A 239 11.89 0.26 1.04
C LYS A 239 13.04 -0.55 0.47
N VAL A 240 14.15 0.13 0.20
CA VAL A 240 15.47 -0.46 0.04
C VAL A 240 16.29 -0.11 1.28
N VAL A 241 16.88 -1.11 1.92
CA VAL A 241 17.82 -0.95 3.04
C VAL A 241 19.21 -1.30 2.52
N VAL A 242 20.09 -0.30 2.40
CA VAL A 242 21.48 -0.51 2.01
C VAL A 242 22.32 -0.61 3.27
N GLN A 243 23.05 -1.72 3.43
CA GLN A 243 23.79 -2.01 4.65
C GLN A 243 25.15 -2.67 4.37
N PRO A 244 26.08 -2.65 5.33
CA PRO A 244 27.36 -3.36 5.19
C PRO A 244 27.17 -4.87 4.97
N GLU A 245 28.14 -5.50 4.28
CA GLU A 245 28.18 -6.94 3.96
C GLU A 245 27.78 -7.82 5.15
N ALA A 246 28.42 -7.65 6.32
CA ALA A 246 28.13 -8.46 7.49
C ALA A 246 26.67 -8.38 7.99
N GLU A 247 26.01 -7.22 7.87
CA GLU A 247 24.60 -7.07 8.23
C GLU A 247 23.68 -7.64 7.16
N TYR A 248 24.06 -7.49 5.89
CA TYR A 248 23.39 -8.10 4.74
C TYR A 248 23.39 -9.62 4.81
N ASP A 249 24.52 -10.25 5.07
CA ASP A 249 24.63 -11.70 5.19
C ASP A 249 23.78 -12.25 6.34
N LEU A 250 23.78 -11.56 7.49
CA LEU A 250 22.95 -11.93 8.64
C LEU A 250 21.45 -11.85 8.33
N TRP A 251 21.03 -10.85 7.57
CA TRP A 251 19.65 -10.71 7.12
C TRP A 251 19.28 -11.75 6.05
N LEU A 252 20.17 -11.98 5.09
CA LEU A 252 19.95 -12.91 3.97
C LEU A 252 19.80 -14.35 4.47
N ALA A 253 20.62 -14.74 5.46
CA ALA A 253 20.55 -16.05 6.10
C ALA A 253 19.22 -16.32 6.84
N GLN A 254 18.45 -15.28 7.17
CA GLN A 254 17.13 -15.41 7.78
C GLN A 254 16.00 -15.59 6.76
N GLN A 255 16.26 -15.33 5.48
CA GLN A 255 15.24 -15.45 4.45
C GLN A 255 15.06 -16.92 4.05
N PRO A 256 13.82 -17.42 3.93
CA PRO A 256 13.58 -18.80 3.52
C PRO A 256 14.01 -18.99 2.07
N THR A 257 14.65 -20.12 1.79
CA THR A 257 14.79 -20.62 0.43
C THR A 257 13.43 -21.07 -0.11
N PHE A 258 13.29 -21.13 -1.44
CA PHE A 258 12.10 -21.71 -2.05
C PHE A 258 11.84 -23.15 -1.60
N ALA A 259 12.88 -23.97 -1.49
CA ALA A 259 12.75 -25.35 -1.01
C ALA A 259 12.22 -25.41 0.43
N GLU A 260 12.73 -24.56 1.33
CA GLU A 260 12.24 -24.45 2.72
C GLU A 260 10.80 -23.96 2.77
N ALA A 261 10.45 -22.95 1.95
CA ALA A 261 9.09 -22.45 1.84
C ALA A 261 8.12 -23.55 1.39
N GLN A 262 8.49 -24.33 0.37
CA GLN A 262 7.68 -25.46 -0.10
C GLN A 262 7.55 -26.57 0.95
N GLN A 263 8.62 -26.87 1.68
CA GLN A 263 8.56 -27.85 2.78
C GLN A 263 7.68 -27.37 3.93
N ALA A 264 7.72 -26.08 4.28
CA ALA A 264 6.85 -25.49 5.28
C ALA A 264 5.38 -25.59 4.84
N LEU A 265 5.09 -25.27 3.58
CA LEU A 265 3.76 -25.42 3.00
C LEU A 265 3.28 -26.88 2.95
N ALA A 266 4.16 -27.83 2.65
CA ALA A 266 3.84 -29.26 2.66
C ALA A 266 3.57 -29.81 4.06
N LYS A 267 4.04 -29.15 5.12
CA LYS A 267 3.71 -29.46 6.52
C LYS A 267 2.35 -28.90 6.93
N THR A 268 1.77 -27.98 6.16
CA THR A 268 0.41 -27.47 6.38
C THR A 268 -0.62 -28.52 5.99
N SER A 269 -1.63 -28.74 6.82
CA SER A 269 -2.68 -29.75 6.60
C SER A 269 -3.75 -29.34 5.57
N LEU A 270 -3.62 -28.17 4.96
CA LEU A 270 -4.59 -27.59 4.04
C LEU A 270 -4.21 -27.92 2.59
N SER A 271 -5.22 -28.24 1.78
CA SER A 271 -5.12 -28.38 0.34
C SER A 271 -4.79 -27.02 -0.30
N PRO A 272 -4.24 -27.01 -1.53
CA PRO A 272 -3.95 -25.77 -2.25
C PRO A 272 -5.17 -24.84 -2.37
N LEU A 273 -6.37 -25.40 -2.57
CA LEU A 273 -7.61 -24.62 -2.65
C LEU A 273 -7.99 -24.00 -1.29
N ALA A 274 -7.79 -24.73 -0.19
CA ALA A 274 -8.02 -24.23 1.16
C ALA A 274 -6.99 -23.17 1.59
N ARG A 275 -5.74 -23.25 1.13
CA ARG A 275 -4.73 -22.20 1.35
C ARG A 275 -5.05 -20.90 0.62
N GLU A 276 -5.54 -21.00 -0.63
CA GLU A 276 -6.07 -19.83 -1.35
C GLU A 276 -7.23 -19.19 -0.58
N GLY A 277 -8.12 -20.01 -0.01
CA GLY A 277 -9.21 -19.55 0.84
C GLY A 277 -8.73 -18.87 2.12
N GLU A 278 -7.71 -19.41 2.79
CA GLU A 278 -7.09 -18.80 3.99
C GLU A 278 -6.54 -17.40 3.69
N LYS A 279 -5.80 -17.28 2.59
CA LYS A 279 -5.26 -16.01 2.13
C LYS A 279 -6.37 -15.03 1.79
N LEU A 280 -7.36 -15.45 1.00
CA LEU A 280 -8.49 -14.60 0.63
C LEU A 280 -9.29 -14.15 1.85
N ALA A 281 -9.52 -15.02 2.84
CA ALA A 281 -10.19 -14.67 4.09
C ALA A 281 -9.43 -13.60 4.88
N THR A 282 -8.09 -13.61 4.81
CA THR A 282 -7.23 -12.61 5.44
C THR A 282 -7.24 -11.29 4.67
N GLU A 283 -7.05 -11.34 3.34
CA GLU A 283 -6.98 -10.17 2.47
C GLU A 283 -8.32 -9.42 2.37
N GLN A 284 -9.44 -10.13 2.43
CA GLN A 284 -10.79 -9.54 2.40
C GLN A 284 -11.32 -9.15 3.80
N GLY A 285 -10.50 -9.31 4.85
CA GLY A 285 -10.85 -8.93 6.21
C GLY A 285 -11.86 -9.85 6.90
N CYS A 286 -12.22 -11.00 6.30
CA CYS A 286 -13.18 -11.94 6.87
C CYS A 286 -12.77 -12.40 8.28
N MET A 287 -11.46 -12.58 8.50
CA MET A 287 -10.89 -13.01 9.79
C MET A 287 -11.04 -11.98 10.92
N GLY A 288 -11.44 -10.74 10.62
CA GLY A 288 -11.73 -9.72 11.63
C GLY A 288 -13.05 -9.96 12.38
N CYS A 289 -14.03 -10.56 11.72
CA CYS A 289 -15.34 -10.87 12.30
C CYS A 289 -15.56 -12.38 12.52
N HIS A 290 -14.98 -13.20 11.64
CA HIS A 290 -15.07 -14.65 11.68
C HIS A 290 -13.74 -15.30 12.09
N GLY A 291 -13.82 -16.55 12.51
CA GLY A 291 -12.66 -17.37 12.80
C GLY A 291 -13.08 -18.77 13.24
N PHE A 292 -12.13 -19.55 13.72
CA PHE A 292 -12.39 -20.92 14.21
C PHE A 292 -12.67 -20.97 15.73
N ALA A 293 -12.73 -19.81 16.37
CA ALA A 293 -13.26 -19.62 17.72
C ALA A 293 -14.61 -18.91 17.67
N ALA A 294 -15.34 -18.90 18.78
CA ALA A 294 -16.56 -18.12 18.91
C ALA A 294 -16.24 -16.62 18.83
N SER A 295 -17.06 -15.87 18.09
CA SER A 295 -16.97 -14.41 17.95
C SER A 295 -18.38 -13.83 18.18
N PRO A 296 -18.49 -12.64 18.81
CA PRO A 296 -19.76 -11.93 18.94
C PRO A 296 -20.19 -11.22 17.65
N LEU A 297 -19.26 -11.03 16.69
CA LEU A 297 -19.52 -10.29 15.45
C LEU A 297 -19.98 -11.20 14.30
N GLY A 298 -19.51 -12.44 14.27
CA GLY A 298 -19.88 -13.40 13.23
C GLY A 298 -19.80 -14.84 13.72
N PRO A 299 -20.56 -15.77 13.11
CA PRO A 299 -20.50 -17.17 13.46
C PRO A 299 -19.12 -17.77 13.24
N SER A 300 -18.74 -18.69 14.14
CA SER A 300 -17.50 -19.46 14.03
C SER A 300 -17.55 -20.41 12.84
N TRP A 301 -16.46 -20.49 12.09
CA TRP A 301 -16.28 -21.43 10.99
C TRP A 301 -15.89 -22.84 11.45
N ALA A 302 -15.56 -23.03 12.73
CA ALA A 302 -15.28 -24.37 13.27
C ALA A 302 -16.53 -25.26 13.13
N GLY A 303 -16.41 -26.34 12.35
CA GLY A 303 -17.48 -27.28 12.03
C GLY A 303 -18.71 -26.65 11.38
N ILE A 304 -18.59 -25.46 10.76
CA ILE A 304 -19.76 -24.76 10.21
C ILE A 304 -20.34 -25.48 9.00
N TYR A 305 -19.50 -26.06 8.15
CA TYR A 305 -19.97 -26.68 6.92
C TYR A 305 -20.81 -27.93 7.22
N GLY A 306 -22.07 -27.89 6.80
CA GLY A 306 -23.05 -28.94 7.09
C GLY A 306 -23.73 -28.84 8.46
N ARG A 307 -23.41 -27.82 9.27
CA ARG A 307 -24.09 -27.58 10.56
C ARG A 307 -25.52 -27.10 10.32
N GLN A 308 -26.48 -27.66 11.05
CA GLN A 308 -27.83 -27.12 11.08
C GLN A 308 -27.83 -25.76 11.79
N THR A 309 -28.23 -24.74 11.07
CA THR A 309 -28.18 -23.35 11.51
C THR A 309 -29.60 -22.79 11.52
N ARG A 310 -29.98 -22.20 12.64
CA ARG A 310 -31.25 -21.51 12.80
C ARG A 310 -31.08 -20.03 12.47
N PHE A 311 -32.08 -19.46 11.80
CA PHE A 311 -32.08 -18.06 11.37
C PHE A 311 -33.09 -17.22 12.16
N THR A 312 -32.91 -15.91 12.09
CA THR A 312 -33.77 -14.91 12.73
C THR A 312 -35.24 -14.95 12.27
N ASP A 313 -35.53 -15.52 11.10
CA ASP A 313 -36.90 -15.73 10.59
C ASP A 313 -37.56 -17.03 11.09
N GLY A 314 -36.87 -17.79 11.96
CA GLY A 314 -37.33 -19.04 12.53
C GLY A 314 -37.11 -20.27 11.64
N THR A 315 -36.51 -20.12 10.46
CA THR A 315 -36.15 -21.25 9.60
C THR A 315 -34.85 -21.93 10.04
N GLU A 316 -34.67 -23.20 9.68
CA GLU A 316 -33.44 -23.97 9.91
C GLU A 316 -32.96 -24.57 8.59
N LEU A 317 -31.69 -24.37 8.26
CA LEU A 317 -31.05 -24.98 7.10
C LEU A 317 -29.63 -25.45 7.47
N SER A 318 -29.17 -26.45 6.74
CA SER A 318 -27.77 -26.85 6.79
C SER A 318 -26.93 -25.74 6.17
N ALA A 319 -25.84 -25.37 6.83
CA ALA A 319 -24.84 -24.45 6.29
C ALA A 319 -24.02 -25.14 5.20
N ASP A 320 -24.68 -25.42 4.08
CA ASP A 320 -24.12 -26.01 2.88
C ASP A 320 -23.51 -24.95 1.95
N GLU A 321 -22.99 -25.40 0.81
CA GLU A 321 -22.33 -24.53 -0.16
C GLU A 321 -23.25 -23.45 -0.73
N ALA A 322 -24.54 -23.74 -0.91
CA ALA A 322 -25.50 -22.76 -1.41
C ALA A 322 -25.75 -21.66 -0.37
N TYR A 323 -25.95 -22.03 0.90
CA TYR A 323 -26.12 -21.07 1.98
C TYR A 323 -24.87 -20.23 2.23
N LEU A 324 -23.69 -20.83 2.27
CA LEU A 324 -22.44 -20.08 2.50
C LEU A 324 -22.17 -19.10 1.34
N THR A 325 -22.48 -19.50 0.10
CA THR A 325 -22.41 -18.60 -1.06
C THR A 325 -23.41 -17.44 -0.96
N GLU A 326 -24.66 -17.74 -0.58
CA GLU A 326 -25.70 -16.73 -0.33
C GLU A 326 -25.28 -15.75 0.77
N SER A 327 -24.72 -16.25 1.87
CA SER A 327 -24.28 -15.43 3.01
C SER A 327 -23.13 -14.51 2.67
N ILE A 328 -22.21 -14.92 1.79
CA ILE A 328 -21.09 -14.08 1.35
C ILE A 328 -21.56 -12.99 0.38
N ARG A 329 -22.43 -13.33 -0.58
CA ARG A 329 -22.90 -12.39 -1.62
C ARG A 329 -24.03 -11.47 -1.12
N GLN A 330 -24.90 -12.00 -0.27
CA GLN A 330 -26.13 -11.38 0.20
C GLN A 330 -26.34 -11.66 1.71
N PRO A 331 -25.45 -11.18 2.59
CA PRO A 331 -25.47 -11.48 4.03
C PRO A 331 -26.78 -11.13 4.73
N ALA A 332 -27.49 -10.10 4.24
CA ALA A 332 -28.78 -9.70 4.79
C ALA A 332 -29.95 -10.63 4.41
N ALA A 333 -29.76 -11.58 3.49
CA ALA A 333 -30.82 -12.49 3.05
C ALA A 333 -31.22 -13.49 4.14
N ARG A 334 -30.25 -14.01 4.89
CA ARG A 334 -30.46 -14.97 5.98
C ARG A 334 -29.44 -14.79 7.10
N ILE A 335 -29.90 -14.19 8.19
CA ILE A 335 -29.06 -13.88 9.35
C ILE A 335 -29.22 -15.00 10.39
N VAL A 336 -28.09 -15.56 10.82
CA VAL A 336 -28.02 -16.58 11.87
C VAL A 336 -28.57 -16.02 13.17
N GLU A 337 -29.39 -16.81 13.87
CA GLU A 337 -29.95 -16.41 15.17
C GLU A 337 -28.82 -16.07 16.16
N GLY A 338 -28.96 -14.95 16.88
CA GLY A 338 -27.95 -14.46 17.83
C GLY A 338 -26.89 -13.53 17.24
N TYR A 339 -26.89 -13.29 15.92
CA TYR A 339 -25.96 -12.37 15.25
C TYR A 339 -26.67 -11.15 14.65
N ALA A 340 -26.00 -10.01 14.68
CA ALA A 340 -26.46 -8.79 14.04
C ALA A 340 -26.14 -8.79 12.53
N ASN A 341 -26.90 -8.02 11.74
CA ASN A 341 -26.66 -7.85 10.31
C ASN A 341 -25.51 -6.85 10.06
N VAL A 342 -24.29 -7.26 10.38
CA VAL A 342 -23.08 -6.42 10.27
C VAL A 342 -22.11 -6.89 9.18
N MET A 343 -22.35 -8.05 8.58
CA MET A 343 -21.50 -8.58 7.52
C MET A 343 -21.75 -7.81 6.20
N PRO A 344 -20.73 -7.17 5.60
CA PRO A 344 -20.89 -6.49 4.32
C PRO A 344 -21.01 -7.50 3.16
N PRO A 345 -21.70 -7.17 2.06
CA PRO A 345 -21.76 -8.02 0.88
C PRO A 345 -20.41 -8.05 0.15
N TYR A 346 -19.98 -9.23 -0.29
CA TYR A 346 -18.75 -9.41 -1.08
C TYR A 346 -19.06 -9.88 -2.50
N ASP A 347 -18.50 -9.19 -3.49
CA ASP A 347 -18.58 -9.59 -4.91
C ASP A 347 -17.37 -10.45 -5.31
N LEU A 348 -17.37 -11.70 -4.85
CA LEU A 348 -16.31 -12.67 -5.16
C LEU A 348 -16.68 -13.55 -6.35
N SER A 349 -15.70 -14.05 -7.10
CA SER A 349 -15.94 -15.08 -8.12
C SER A 349 -16.30 -16.43 -7.50
N ASP A 350 -16.92 -17.33 -8.28
CA ASP A 350 -17.27 -18.66 -7.79
C ASP A 350 -16.04 -19.48 -7.36
N GLN A 351 -14.90 -19.28 -8.03
CA GLN A 351 -13.64 -19.90 -7.65
C GLN A 351 -13.13 -19.40 -6.28
N GLN A 352 -13.25 -18.11 -6.02
CA GLN A 352 -12.88 -17.50 -4.75
C GLN A 352 -13.79 -17.97 -3.60
N ILE A 353 -15.09 -18.09 -3.84
CA ILE A 353 -16.03 -18.65 -2.86
C ILE A 353 -15.74 -20.12 -2.60
N ALA A 354 -15.47 -20.92 -3.64
CA ALA A 354 -15.08 -22.31 -3.47
C ALA A 354 -13.78 -22.46 -2.64
N ALA A 355 -12.81 -21.56 -2.82
CA ALA A 355 -11.60 -21.51 -2.01
C ALA A 355 -11.88 -21.23 -0.53
N LEU A 356 -12.72 -20.22 -0.23
CA LEU A 356 -13.15 -19.91 1.14
C LEU A 356 -13.87 -21.10 1.80
N ILE A 357 -14.77 -21.76 1.07
CA ILE A 357 -15.50 -22.92 1.59
C ILE A 357 -14.55 -24.11 1.82
N ALA A 358 -13.57 -24.34 0.94
CA ALA A 358 -12.54 -25.35 1.16
C ALA A 358 -11.73 -25.06 2.43
N TYR A 359 -11.36 -23.79 2.66
CA TYR A 359 -10.70 -23.36 3.89
C TYR A 359 -11.55 -23.65 5.13
N MET A 360 -12.82 -23.24 5.13
CA MET A 360 -13.74 -23.50 6.23
C MET A 360 -13.89 -25.00 6.53
N LYS A 361 -13.96 -25.85 5.50
CA LYS A 361 -14.10 -27.31 5.64
C LYS A 361 -12.85 -27.96 6.21
N GLU A 362 -11.68 -27.61 5.68
CA GLU A 362 -10.43 -28.29 6.04
C GLU A 362 -9.85 -27.79 7.37
N LYS A 363 -9.93 -26.48 7.62
CA LYS A 363 -9.47 -25.89 8.88
C LYS A 363 -10.51 -26.01 10.00
N GLY A 364 -11.80 -25.92 9.66
CA GLY A 364 -12.90 -26.03 10.62
C GLY A 364 -13.26 -27.47 11.00
N GLY A 365 -12.82 -28.45 10.22
CA GLY A 365 -13.11 -29.87 10.44
C GLY A 365 -14.53 -30.29 10.01
N ALA A 366 -14.77 -31.60 9.93
CA ALA A 366 -16.13 -32.14 9.78
C ALA A 366 -16.96 -31.80 11.03
N ALA A 367 -18.29 -31.72 10.89
CA ALA A 367 -19.24 -31.55 11.98
C ALA A 367 -19.13 -32.70 13.00
N LEU A 368 -18.11 -32.66 13.85
CA LEU A 368 -17.98 -33.48 15.04
C LEU A 368 -18.76 -32.75 16.13
N MET A 369 -19.84 -33.40 16.56
CA MET A 369 -20.72 -33.13 17.71
C MET A 369 -20.57 -31.74 18.36
N ASP A 370 -21.67 -30.98 18.29
CA ASP A 370 -21.93 -29.69 18.95
C ASP A 370 -20.91 -29.31 20.04
N PRO A 371 -20.04 -28.29 19.82
CA PRO A 371 -19.73 -27.42 20.93
C PRO A 371 -21.06 -26.75 21.29
N GLU A 372 -21.53 -27.03 22.51
CA GLU A 372 -22.75 -26.49 23.08
C GLU A 372 -22.94 -25.03 22.64
N PRO A 373 -24.10 -24.64 22.06
CA PRO A 373 -24.33 -23.25 21.73
C PRO A 373 -24.06 -22.45 23.00
N ALA A 374 -23.28 -21.37 22.90
CA ALA A 374 -23.12 -20.45 24.02
C ALA A 374 -24.54 -20.10 24.48
N THR A 375 -24.92 -20.61 25.64
CA THR A 375 -26.26 -20.40 26.18
C THR A 375 -26.37 -18.90 26.38
N PRO A 376 -27.38 -18.23 25.80
CA PRO A 376 -27.66 -16.87 26.19
C PRO A 376 -28.04 -16.94 27.66
N VAL A 377 -27.24 -16.33 28.53
CA VAL A 377 -27.54 -16.23 29.96
C VAL A 377 -28.93 -15.58 30.07
N PRO A 378 -29.95 -16.29 30.56
CA PRO A 378 -31.25 -15.69 30.74
C PRO A 378 -31.17 -14.75 31.94
N VAL A 379 -31.40 -13.47 31.71
CA VAL A 379 -31.69 -12.51 32.78
C VAL A 379 -33.11 -12.80 33.27
N SER A 380 -33.26 -13.78 34.16
CA SER A 380 -34.49 -13.95 34.93
C SER A 380 -34.25 -13.59 36.38
N GLY A 381 -34.85 -12.49 36.81
CA GLY A 381 -34.84 -12.07 38.20
C GLY A 381 -35.53 -13.09 39.11
N ALA A 382 -34.80 -13.54 40.12
CA ALA A 382 -35.35 -13.99 41.39
C ALA A 382 -34.30 -13.74 42.47
N ALA A 383 -34.70 -12.97 43.48
CA ALA A 383 -33.85 -12.55 44.58
C ALA A 383 -33.29 -13.74 45.38
N SER A 384 -31.97 -13.85 45.45
CA SER A 384 -31.28 -14.51 46.55
C SER A 384 -29.96 -13.79 46.80
N SER A 385 -29.70 -13.53 48.07
CA SER A 385 -28.67 -12.64 48.59
C SER A 385 -27.35 -13.38 48.82
N GLU A 386 -26.31 -13.06 48.04
CA GLU A 386 -24.88 -13.28 48.33
C GLU A 386 -24.01 -12.39 47.41
N PRO A 387 -22.74 -12.08 47.77
CA PRO A 387 -22.13 -10.76 47.53
C PRO A 387 -21.67 -10.52 46.08
N ALA A 388 -21.71 -9.25 45.68
CA ALA A 388 -21.35 -8.76 44.35
C ALA A 388 -19.97 -9.25 43.88
N ALA A 389 -19.92 -9.82 42.67
CA ALA A 389 -18.69 -10.01 41.92
C ALA A 389 -17.99 -8.64 41.73
N PRO A 390 -16.65 -8.57 41.75
CA PRO A 390 -15.96 -7.30 41.52
C PRO A 390 -16.28 -6.76 40.12
N ALA A 391 -16.51 -5.46 40.03
CA ALA A 391 -16.74 -4.79 38.74
C ALA A 391 -15.54 -5.02 37.81
N LEU A 392 -15.82 -5.42 36.56
CA LEU A 392 -14.80 -5.51 35.52
C LEU A 392 -14.22 -4.12 35.27
N THR A 393 -12.92 -4.03 34.98
CA THR A 393 -12.35 -2.76 34.52
C THR A 393 -12.93 -2.39 33.15
N GLY A 394 -13.00 -1.10 32.82
CA GLY A 394 -13.64 -0.68 31.55
C GLY A 394 -12.95 -1.21 30.29
N MET A 395 -11.65 -1.55 30.33
CA MET A 395 -10.96 -2.26 29.23
C MET A 395 -11.36 -3.74 29.14
N GLU A 396 -11.53 -4.43 30.27
CA GLU A 396 -12.03 -5.81 30.28
C GLU A 396 -13.48 -5.86 29.79
N LEU A 397 -14.27 -4.85 30.14
CA LEU A 397 -15.62 -4.67 29.63
C LEU A 397 -15.62 -4.42 28.11
N ALA A 398 -14.76 -3.54 27.61
CA ALA A 398 -14.62 -3.27 26.16
C ALA A 398 -14.23 -4.52 25.37
N GLN A 399 -13.33 -5.34 25.91
CA GLN A 399 -12.95 -6.62 25.33
C GLN A 399 -14.11 -7.63 25.38
N ALA A 400 -14.76 -7.78 26.54
CA ALA A 400 -15.84 -8.73 26.74
C ALA A 400 -17.09 -8.42 25.90
N LYS A 401 -17.33 -7.13 25.61
CA LYS A 401 -18.45 -6.64 24.79
C LYS A 401 -18.07 -6.50 23.30
N GLY A 402 -16.83 -6.83 22.93
CA GLY A 402 -16.37 -6.85 21.54
C GLY A 402 -16.06 -5.49 20.94
N CYS A 403 -16.01 -4.41 21.73
CA CYS A 403 -15.74 -3.05 21.24
C CYS A 403 -14.36 -2.96 20.58
N LEU A 404 -13.36 -3.66 21.14
CA LEU A 404 -11.97 -3.63 20.65
C LEU A 404 -11.75 -4.37 19.31
N ALA A 405 -12.78 -5.06 18.79
CA ALA A 405 -12.72 -5.66 17.46
C ALA A 405 -12.93 -4.62 16.34
N CYS A 406 -13.58 -3.49 16.65
CA CYS A 406 -13.86 -2.41 15.71
C CYS A 406 -13.19 -1.10 16.09
N HIS A 407 -12.77 -0.92 17.34
CA HIS A 407 -12.10 0.27 17.84
C HIS A 407 -10.71 -0.09 18.36
N SER A 408 -9.69 0.62 17.88
CA SER A 408 -8.34 0.51 18.41
C SER A 408 -8.13 1.44 19.61
N VAL A 409 -7.05 1.22 20.36
CA VAL A 409 -6.62 2.09 21.46
C VAL A 409 -5.22 2.68 21.23
N ASP A 410 -4.68 2.51 20.03
CA ASP A 410 -3.30 2.86 19.66
C ASP A 410 -3.21 3.87 18.51
N GLY A 411 -4.35 4.39 18.03
CA GLY A 411 -4.41 5.35 16.92
C GLY A 411 -4.63 4.70 15.55
N SER A 412 -4.61 3.37 15.43
CA SER A 412 -4.88 2.69 14.16
C SER A 412 -6.36 2.78 13.75
N THR A 413 -6.64 2.92 12.46
CA THR A 413 -8.03 2.95 11.96
C THR A 413 -8.52 1.54 11.66
N LEU A 414 -9.63 1.13 12.27
CA LEU A 414 -10.33 -0.13 11.99
C LEU A 414 -11.70 0.18 11.35
N LEU A 415 -12.73 -0.63 11.64
CA LEU A 415 -14.11 -0.37 11.22
C LEU A 415 -14.74 0.85 11.92
N GLY A 416 -14.27 1.17 13.12
CA GLY A 416 -14.62 2.35 13.89
C GLY A 416 -13.40 3.21 14.24
N PRO A 417 -13.61 4.42 14.79
CA PRO A 417 -12.53 5.31 15.18
C PRO A 417 -11.70 4.74 16.35
N SER A 418 -10.40 5.06 16.35
CA SER A 418 -9.53 4.83 17.50
C SER A 418 -10.03 5.59 18.72
N TRP A 419 -9.92 4.99 19.90
CA TRP A 419 -10.17 5.64 21.18
C TRP A 419 -8.99 6.48 21.68
N ALA A 420 -7.78 6.23 21.17
CA ALA A 420 -6.61 7.07 21.45
C ALA A 420 -6.85 8.50 20.96
N GLY A 421 -6.77 9.47 21.87
CA GLY A 421 -7.04 10.89 21.60
C GLY A 421 -8.48 11.20 21.17
N LEU A 422 -9.43 10.29 21.42
CA LEU A 422 -10.82 10.49 21.01
C LEU A 422 -11.56 11.49 21.91
N ALA A 423 -11.40 11.40 23.22
CA ALA A 423 -12.08 12.28 24.16
C ALA A 423 -11.66 13.75 23.94
N ASP A 424 -12.65 14.64 23.90
CA ASP A 424 -12.51 16.09 23.67
C ASP A 424 -11.92 16.47 22.30
N SER A 425 -11.92 15.55 21.33
CA SER A 425 -11.59 15.86 19.94
C SER A 425 -12.80 16.36 19.15
N GLU A 426 -12.58 17.22 18.16
CA GLU A 426 -13.63 17.64 17.21
C GLU A 426 -13.85 16.57 16.15
N ARG A 427 -15.13 16.25 15.86
CA ARG A 427 -15.52 15.25 14.87
C ARG A 427 -16.52 15.83 13.88
N THR A 428 -16.24 15.67 12.60
CA THR A 428 -17.16 16.03 11.52
C THR A 428 -18.13 14.87 11.31
N LEU A 429 -19.43 15.17 11.32
CA LEU A 429 -20.49 14.21 11.01
C LEU A 429 -20.76 14.17 9.51
N VAL A 430 -21.44 13.12 9.05
CA VAL A 430 -21.81 12.92 7.63
C VAL A 430 -22.67 14.07 7.07
N ASP A 431 -23.41 14.80 7.92
CA ASP A 431 -24.20 15.97 7.52
C ASP A 431 -23.39 17.28 7.42
N GLY A 432 -22.08 17.22 7.67
CA GLY A 432 -21.15 18.35 7.63
C GLY A 432 -21.11 19.20 8.90
N THR A 433 -21.83 18.81 9.95
CA THR A 433 -21.72 19.48 11.27
C THR A 433 -20.52 18.96 12.05
N THR A 434 -20.02 19.76 12.99
CA THR A 434 -18.91 19.38 13.88
C THR A 434 -19.41 19.25 15.30
N VAL A 435 -19.08 18.13 15.94
CA VAL A 435 -19.40 17.85 17.34
C VAL A 435 -18.12 17.64 18.15
N LEU A 436 -18.16 18.03 19.43
CA LEU A 436 -17.08 17.73 20.37
C LEU A 436 -17.34 16.34 20.96
N ALA A 437 -16.31 15.49 20.99
CA ALA A 437 -16.39 14.17 21.59
C ALA A 437 -16.34 14.22 23.13
N ASP A 438 -17.32 14.93 23.72
CA ASP A 438 -17.53 15.05 25.16
C ASP A 438 -18.27 13.83 25.75
N THR A 439 -18.43 13.80 27.07
CA THR A 439 -19.11 12.71 27.78
C THR A 439 -20.52 12.42 27.23
N ASP A 440 -21.27 13.47 26.89
CA ASP A 440 -22.64 13.33 26.41
C ASP A 440 -22.68 12.75 24.99
N TYR A 441 -21.76 13.17 24.13
CA TYR A 441 -21.55 12.59 22.81
C TYR A 441 -21.13 11.13 22.91
N LEU A 442 -20.12 10.79 23.71
CA LEU A 442 -19.66 9.41 23.88
C LEU A 442 -20.78 8.49 24.38
N ARG A 443 -21.59 8.97 25.32
CA ARG A 443 -22.77 8.26 25.81
C ARG A 443 -23.79 8.01 24.71
N ARG A 444 -24.09 9.02 23.87
CA ARG A 444 -24.98 8.85 22.71
C ARG A 444 -24.40 7.91 21.66
N ALA A 445 -23.12 8.04 21.34
CA ALA A 445 -22.43 7.17 20.37
C ALA A 445 -22.40 5.69 20.82
N ILE A 446 -22.41 5.41 22.12
CA ILE A 446 -22.47 4.04 22.66
C ILE A 446 -23.91 3.48 22.68
N ILE A 447 -24.88 4.28 23.11
CA ILE A 447 -26.27 3.84 23.32
C ILE A 447 -27.09 3.87 22.02
N ASP A 448 -26.84 4.85 21.15
CA ASP A 448 -27.46 5.03 19.84
C ASP A 448 -26.40 5.44 18.79
N PRO A 449 -25.53 4.50 18.39
CA PRO A 449 -24.45 4.75 17.43
C PRO A 449 -24.92 5.23 16.05
N SER A 450 -26.23 5.11 15.75
CA SER A 450 -26.81 5.54 14.48
C SER A 450 -27.25 7.00 14.46
N ALA A 451 -27.32 7.67 15.62
CA ALA A 451 -27.82 9.03 15.74
C ALA A 451 -26.85 10.09 15.19
N GLU A 452 -25.54 9.91 15.40
CA GLU A 452 -24.51 10.90 15.07
C GLU A 452 -23.32 10.21 14.37
N LEU A 453 -23.46 9.95 13.07
CA LEU A 453 -22.46 9.25 12.25
C LEU A 453 -21.26 10.14 11.90
N VAL A 454 -20.07 9.72 12.30
CA VAL A 454 -18.80 10.40 12.00
C VAL A 454 -18.39 10.14 10.55
N GLU A 455 -17.96 11.20 9.85
CA GLU A 455 -17.45 11.11 8.48
C GLU A 455 -16.25 10.14 8.40
N GLY A 456 -16.25 9.28 7.37
CA GLY A 456 -15.18 8.30 7.14
C GLY A 456 -15.40 6.92 7.77
N TYR A 457 -16.48 6.72 8.54
CA TYR A 457 -16.81 5.42 9.13
C TYR A 457 -18.17 4.89 8.64
N PRO A 458 -18.28 3.60 8.29
CA PRO A 458 -19.56 3.02 7.87
C PRO A 458 -20.51 2.86 9.09
N PRO A 459 -21.84 2.97 8.90
CA PRO A 459 -22.83 2.87 9.98
C PRO A 459 -23.05 1.41 10.41
N VAL A 460 -22.00 0.78 10.96
CA VAL A 460 -21.96 -0.65 11.27
C VAL A 460 -21.78 -0.94 12.76
N MET A 461 -21.65 0.11 13.60
CA MET A 461 -21.50 -0.05 15.04
C MET A 461 -22.81 -0.60 15.64
N PRO A 462 -22.78 -1.80 16.26
CA PRO A 462 -23.99 -2.43 16.79
C PRO A 462 -24.45 -1.73 18.08
N VAL A 463 -25.76 -1.74 18.33
CA VAL A 463 -26.31 -1.34 19.63
C VAL A 463 -26.00 -2.46 20.63
N VAL A 464 -25.05 -2.22 21.53
CA VAL A 464 -24.68 -3.17 22.59
C VAL A 464 -25.53 -2.90 23.82
N GLN A 465 -26.15 -3.94 24.37
CA GLN A 465 -26.95 -3.81 25.60
C GLN A 465 -26.03 -3.67 26.82
N LEU A 466 -25.94 -2.46 27.34
CA LEU A 466 -25.11 -2.06 28.48
C LEU A 466 -25.98 -1.42 29.56
N SER A 467 -25.65 -1.69 30.83
CA SER A 467 -26.19 -0.94 31.96
C SER A 467 -25.57 0.46 32.05
N ASP A 468 -26.25 1.39 32.74
CA ASP A 468 -25.75 2.76 32.90
C ASP A 468 -24.35 2.83 33.53
N ALA A 469 -24.03 1.87 34.41
CA ALA A 469 -22.71 1.74 35.04
C ALA A 469 -21.65 1.25 34.02
N GLU A 470 -21.98 0.25 33.20
CA GLU A 470 -21.08 -0.24 32.14
C GLU A 470 -20.80 0.85 31.08
N VAL A 471 -21.80 1.66 30.73
CA VAL A 471 -21.60 2.80 29.82
C VAL A 471 -20.64 3.82 30.42
N GLU A 472 -20.76 4.11 31.72
CA GLU A 472 -19.88 5.05 32.41
C GLU A 472 -18.43 4.54 32.49
N ASP A 473 -18.24 3.24 32.77
CA ASP A 473 -16.92 2.61 32.81
C ASP A 473 -16.21 2.63 31.44
N LEU A 474 -16.96 2.45 30.34
CA LEU A 474 -16.44 2.59 28.98
C LEU A 474 -16.06 4.03 28.66
N ILE A 475 -16.89 5.00 29.03
CA ILE A 475 -16.60 6.43 28.81
C ILE A 475 -15.33 6.84 29.56
N GLN A 476 -15.19 6.44 30.83
CA GLN A 476 -13.99 6.72 31.62
C GLN A 476 -12.74 6.09 31.01
N THR A 477 -12.87 4.90 30.43
CA THR A 477 -11.77 4.23 29.71
C THR A 477 -11.36 5.00 28.46
N ILE A 478 -12.31 5.46 27.65
CA ILE A 478 -12.04 6.29 26.47
C ILE A 478 -11.39 7.62 26.88
N GLN A 479 -11.86 8.24 27.97
CA GLN A 479 -11.29 9.48 28.49
C GLN A 479 -9.88 9.30 29.06
N ALA A 480 -9.56 8.13 29.60
CA ALA A 480 -8.20 7.81 30.07
C ALA A 480 -7.18 7.68 28.93
N LEU A 481 -7.64 7.47 27.69
CA LEU A 481 -6.82 7.37 26.48
C LEU A 481 -6.64 8.71 25.75
N LYS A 482 -6.90 9.83 26.45
CA LYS A 482 -6.83 11.20 25.90
C LYS A 482 -5.40 11.71 25.66
N GLU A 483 -4.38 11.09 26.27
CA GLU A 483 -2.97 11.48 26.13
C GLU A 483 -2.28 10.90 24.89
#